data_AF-A0A7Z8Y2J6-F1
#
_entry.id   AF-A0A7Z8Y2J6-F1
#
_cell.length_a   1.000
_cell.length_b   1.000
_cell.length_c   1.000
_cell.angle_alpha   90.00
_cell.angle_beta   90.00
_cell.angle_gamma   90.00
#
_symmetry.space_group_name_H-M   'P 1'
#
loop_
_entity.id
_entity.type
_entity.pdbx_description
1 polymer ?
#
loop_
_entity_poly.entity_id
_entity_poly.type
_entity_poly.pdbx_seq_one_letter_code
_entity_poly.pdbx_strand_id
1 'polypeptide(L)' 'MTDFTRQQREMICASDPDDLTGEEGCGVELISGAHYAIAKSLERRGYGNVQGPGGPLPGMYWNNSTGLIARQDILDGDA' A
#
# COMPACT_ATOMS: atom_id res chain seq x y z
N MET A 1 -8.11 11.89 -11.01
CA MET A 1 -8.44 10.59 -10.42
C MET A 1 -7.49 9.56 -10.98
N THR A 2 -6.61 9.03 -10.15
CA THR A 2 -5.71 7.96 -10.56
C THR A 2 -6.52 6.68 -10.76
N ASP A 3 -6.44 6.05 -11.92
CA ASP A 3 -7.18 4.82 -12.19
C ASP A 3 -6.56 3.67 -11.38
N PHE A 4 -7.21 3.29 -10.28
CA PHE A 4 -6.85 2.16 -9.45
C PHE A 4 -7.87 1.03 -9.64
N THR A 5 -7.37 -0.19 -9.80
CA THR A 5 -8.23 -1.37 -9.68
C THR A 5 -8.81 -1.45 -8.27
N ARG A 6 -9.90 -2.20 -8.10
CA ARG A 6 -10.49 -2.42 -6.77
C ARG A 6 -9.46 -2.96 -5.79
N GLN A 7 -8.66 -3.94 -6.20
CA GLN A 7 -7.67 -4.58 -5.35
C GLN A 7 -6.50 -3.65 -5.00
N GLN A 8 -6.13 -2.71 -5.90
CA GLN A 8 -5.15 -1.68 -5.59
C GLN A 8 -5.66 -0.70 -4.54
N ARG A 9 -6.94 -0.30 -4.62
CA ARG A 9 -7.58 0.53 -3.60
C ARG A 9 -7.61 -0.17 -2.25
N GLU A 10 -8.05 -1.43 -2.23
CA GLU A 10 -8.07 -2.25 -1.00
C GLU A 10 -6.67 -2.33 -0.35
N MET A 11 -5.61 -2.54 -1.15
CA MET A 11 -4.23 -2.57 -0.64
C MET A 11 -3.74 -1.22 -0.09
N ILE A 12 -4.00 -0.12 -0.80
CA ILE A 12 -3.63 1.23 -0.37
C ILE A 12 -4.35 1.56 0.94
N CYS A 13 -5.63 1.26 1.05
CA CYS A 13 -6.41 1.56 2.24
C CYS A 13 -6.05 0.67 3.43
N ALA A 14 -5.52 -0.53 3.20
CA ALA A 14 -5.07 -1.43 4.26
C ALA A 14 -3.79 -0.95 4.98
N SER A 15 -2.98 -0.10 4.33
CA SER A 15 -1.78 0.49 4.94
C SER A 15 -2.14 1.83 5.58
N ASP A 16 -2.42 1.79 6.88
CA ASP A 16 -2.75 2.98 7.67
C ASP A 16 -1.55 3.95 7.77
N PRO A 17 -1.77 5.26 7.94
CA PRO A 17 -0.69 6.18 8.28
C PRO A 17 -0.02 5.82 9.62
N ASP A 18 1.29 6.04 9.75
CA ASP A 18 1.96 5.95 11.06
C ASP A 18 1.82 7.28 11.79
N ASP A 19 0.73 7.39 12.56
CA ASP A 19 0.39 8.59 13.32
C ASP A 19 1.33 8.84 14.52
N LEU A 20 2.19 7.88 14.89
CA LEU A 20 3.13 8.00 16.02
C LEU A 20 4.44 8.65 15.61
N THR A 21 4.96 8.32 14.43
CA THR A 21 6.25 8.82 13.94
C THR A 21 6.09 9.95 12.93
N GLY A 22 4.91 10.07 12.30
CA GLY A 22 4.68 11.01 11.20
C GLY A 22 5.38 10.60 9.89
N GLU A 23 5.94 9.39 9.83
CA GLU A 23 6.56 8.81 8.64
C GLU A 23 5.62 7.81 7.93
N GLU A 24 6.13 7.22 6.84
CA GLU A 24 5.43 6.34 5.90
C GLU A 24 4.68 5.18 6.58
N GLY A 25 3.52 4.80 6.03
CA GLY A 25 2.45 4.07 6.72
C GLY A 25 2.78 2.69 7.32
N CYS A 26 1.86 2.14 8.10
CA CYS A 26 1.92 0.80 8.68
C CYS A 26 2.03 -0.27 7.58
N GLY A 27 2.99 -1.18 7.74
CA GLY A 27 3.24 -2.26 6.78
C GLY A 27 2.08 -3.26 6.71
N VAL A 28 1.67 -3.61 5.49
CA VAL A 28 0.65 -4.62 5.19
C VAL A 28 1.31 -5.92 4.76
N GLU A 29 0.98 -7.01 5.45
CA GLU A 29 1.51 -8.34 5.14
C GLU A 29 0.93 -8.90 3.83
N LEU A 30 1.81 -9.40 2.96
CA LEU A 30 1.44 -9.94 1.65
C LEU A 30 1.18 -11.45 1.73
N ILE A 31 -0.05 -11.80 2.11
CA ILE A 31 -0.49 -13.19 2.38
C ILE A 31 -0.45 -14.11 1.14
N SER A 32 -0.47 -13.57 -0.08
CA SER A 32 -0.52 -14.36 -1.31
C SER A 32 0.32 -13.78 -2.45
N GLY A 33 0.65 -14.61 -3.45
CA GLY A 33 1.31 -14.15 -4.67
C GLY A 33 0.53 -13.07 -5.43
N ALA A 34 -0.81 -13.07 -5.33
CA ALA A 34 -1.66 -12.03 -5.89
C ALA A 34 -1.46 -10.69 -5.16
N HIS A 35 -1.42 -10.71 -3.82
CA HIS A 35 -1.10 -9.51 -3.02
C HIS A 35 0.27 -8.96 -3.39
N TYR A 36 1.27 -9.83 -3.55
CA TYR A 36 2.60 -9.43 -3.97
C TYR A 36 2.61 -8.77 -5.35
N ALA A 37 1.88 -9.31 -6.33
CA ALA A 37 1.78 -8.72 -7.66
C ALA A 37 1.11 -7.32 -7.62
N ILE A 38 0.06 -7.15 -6.80
CA ILE A 38 -0.60 -5.86 -6.58
C ILE A 38 0.37 -4.86 -5.95
N ALA A 39 1.05 -5.26 -4.88
CA ALA A 39 2.01 -4.42 -4.15
C ALA A 39 3.17 -3.97 -5.05
N LYS A 40 3.75 -4.88 -5.85
CA LYS A 40 4.79 -4.53 -6.83
C LYS A 40 4.26 -3.63 -7.95
N SER A 41 2.98 -3.76 -8.32
CA SER A 41 2.35 -2.83 -9.27
C SER A 41 2.22 -1.42 -8.67
N LEU A 42 1.88 -1.29 -7.38
CA LEU A 42 1.79 -0.01 -6.69
C LEU A 42 3.15 0.64 -6.47
N GLU A 43 4.15 -0.14 -6.08
CA GLU A 43 5.54 0.32 -5.96
C GLU A 43 6.09 0.85 -7.29
N ARG A 44 5.88 0.12 -8.40
CA ARG A 44 6.27 0.60 -9.74
C ARG A 44 5.59 1.91 -10.15
N ARG A 45 4.41 2.19 -9.58
CA ARG A 45 3.66 3.43 -9.78
C ARG A 45 4.03 4.53 -8.78
N GLY A 46 4.91 4.25 -7.82
CA GLY A 46 5.41 5.22 -6.85
C GLY A 46 4.51 5.45 -5.63
N TYR A 47 3.58 4.55 -5.32
CA TYR A 47 2.66 4.71 -4.18
C TYR A 47 3.15 4.07 -2.88
N GLY A 48 4.32 3.45 -2.89
CA GLY A 48 4.85 2.76 -1.73
C GLY A 48 6.07 1.95 -2.06
N ASN A 49 6.55 1.18 -1.09
CA ASN A 49 7.65 0.25 -1.25
C ASN A 49 7.21 -1.16 -0.86
N VAL A 50 7.83 -2.14 -1.51
CA VAL A 50 7.72 -3.56 -1.13
C VAL A 50 9.09 -4.01 -0.67
N GLN A 51 9.20 -4.34 0.61
CA GLN A 51 10.30 -5.19 1.05
C GLN A 51 9.94 -6.61 0.66
N GLY A 52 10.79 -7.17 -0.20
CA GLY A 52 10.70 -8.56 -0.61
C GLY A 52 10.78 -9.49 0.61
N PRO A 53 10.48 -10.80 0.43
CA PRO A 53 10.54 -11.77 1.50
C PRO A 53 11.98 -11.90 2.02
N GLY A 54 12.30 -11.14 3.07
CA GLY A 54 13.55 -11.25 3.80
C GLY A 54 13.43 -12.40 4.80
N GLY A 55 13.89 -13.59 4.42
CA GLY A 55 13.80 -14.78 5.26
C GLY A 55 12.42 -15.46 5.21
N PRO A 56 12.03 -16.25 6.23
CA PRO A 56 10.88 -17.16 6.19
C PRO A 56 9.49 -16.48 6.25
N LEU A 57 9.43 -15.15 6.26
CA LEU A 57 8.17 -14.40 6.37
C LEU A 57 7.66 -13.90 5.00
N PRO A 58 6.33 -13.70 4.85
CA PRO A 58 5.77 -13.00 3.70
C PRO A 58 6.31 -11.57 3.62
N GLY A 59 6.53 -11.04 2.42
CA GLY A 59 6.94 -9.64 2.24
C GLY A 59 5.87 -8.67 2.73
N MET A 60 6.22 -7.39 2.89
CA MET A 60 5.24 -6.37 3.25
C MET A 60 5.18 -5.24 2.22
N TYR A 61 4.07 -4.52 2.24
CA TYR A 61 3.85 -3.29 1.49
C TYR A 61 3.65 -2.13 2.45
N TRP A 62 4.30 -1.00 2.17
CA TRP A 62 4.16 0.23 2.94
C TRP A 62 3.75 1.36 2.01
N ASN A 63 2.73 2.12 2.41
CA ASN A 63 2.41 3.38 1.73
C ASN A 63 3.51 4.41 2.00
N ASN A 64 4.02 5.02 0.94
CA ASN A 64 4.81 6.25 1.06
C ASN A 64 3.88 7.48 1.16
N SER A 65 4.43 8.69 1.23
CA SER A 65 3.62 9.92 1.27
C SER A 65 2.62 10.03 0.12
N THR A 66 2.97 9.56 -1.08
CA THR A 66 2.08 9.58 -2.26
C THR A 66 0.96 8.55 -2.12
N GLY A 67 1.26 7.36 -1.59
CA GLY A 67 0.26 6.33 -1.26
C GLY A 67 -0.74 6.79 -0.21
N LEU A 68 -0.29 7.53 0.80
CA LEU A 68 -1.16 8.09 1.84
C LEU A 68 -2.09 9.18 1.30
N ILE A 69 -1.61 10.04 0.39
CA ILE A 69 -2.48 11.01 -0.31
C ILE A 69 -3.53 10.26 -1.14
N ALA A 70 -3.10 9.26 -1.91
CA ALA A 70 -4.02 8.45 -2.71
C ALA A 70 -5.06 7.71 -1.84
N ARG A 71 -4.68 7.23 -0.65
CA ARG A 71 -5.59 6.65 0.34
C ARG A 71 -6.68 7.64 0.73
N GLN A 72 -6.29 8.87 1.06
CA GLN A 72 -7.24 9.91 1.46
C GLN A 72 -8.22 10.22 0.32
N ASP A 73 -7.72 10.41 -0.92
CA ASP A 73 -8.56 10.63 -2.10
C ASP A 73 -9.57 9.49 -2.34
N ILE A 74 -9.17 8.23 -2.09
CA ILE A 74 -10.06 7.07 -2.20
C ILE A 74 -11.15 7.11 -1.12
N LEU A 75 -10.78 7.38 0.13
CA LEU A 75 -11.73 7.42 1.25
C LEU A 75 -12.73 8.57 1.14
N ASP A 76 -12.28 9.74 0.69
CA ASP A 76 -13.14 10.91 0.49
C ASP A 76 -14.04 10.79 -0.74
N GLY A 77 -13.62 10.02 -1.75
CA GLY A 77 -14.38 9.76 -2.97
C GLY A 77 -15.42 8.63 -2.85
N ASP A 78 -15.30 7.76 -1.86
CA ASP A 78 -16.25 6.69 -1.53
C ASP A 78 -17.30 7.12 -0.46
N ALA A 79 -17.21 8.36 0.06
CA ALA A 79 -18.16 8.98 0.99
C ALA A 79 -19.31 9.72 0.27
#